data_AF-A0A2R9BEE6-F1
#
_entry.id   AF-A0A2R9BEE6-F1
#
_cell.length_a   1.000
_cell.length_b   1.000
_cell.length_c   1.000
_cell.angle_alpha   90.00
_cell.angle_beta   90.00
_cell.angle_gamma   90.00
#
_symmetry.space_group_name_H-M   'P 1'
#
loop_
_entity.id
_entity.type
_entity.pdbx_description
1 polymer ?
#
loop_
_entity_poly.entity_id
_entity_poly.type
_entity_poly.pdbx_seq_one_letter_code
_entity_poly.pdbx_strand_id
1 'polypeptide(L)'
;MACAAARSPADQDRFICIYPAYLNNKKTIAEGRRIPISKAVENPTATEIQDVCSAVGLNVFLEKNKMYSREWNRDVQYRGRVRVQLKQEDGSLCLVQFPSRKSVMLYAAEMIPKLKTRTQKTGGADQSLQQGEGSKKGKGKKKK
;
A
#
# COMPACT_ATOMS: atom_id res chain seq x y z
N MET A 1 10.92 -8.43 33.42
CA MET A 1 10.27 -7.11 33.51
C MET A 1 10.73 -6.27 32.33
N ALA A 2 9.88 -5.97 31.35
CA ALA A 2 10.25 -5.08 30.25
C ALA A 2 10.03 -3.63 30.70
N CYS A 3 11.13 -2.89 30.87
CA CYS A 3 11.09 -1.46 31.15
C CYS A 3 10.30 -0.78 30.02
N ALA A 4 9.18 -0.15 30.34
CA ALA A 4 8.44 0.66 29.39
C ALA A 4 9.25 1.93 29.15
N ALA A 5 10.23 1.85 28.25
CA ALA A 5 10.94 3.02 27.76
C ALA A 5 9.90 4.08 27.36
N ALA A 6 10.11 5.34 27.75
CA ALA A 6 9.26 6.44 27.32
C ALA A 6 9.38 6.55 25.80
N ARG A 7 8.45 5.91 25.08
CA ARG A 7 8.48 5.86 23.62
C ARG A 7 7.92 7.16 23.07
N SER A 8 8.83 7.99 22.56
CA SER A 8 8.51 9.24 21.88
C SER A 8 7.58 8.95 20.70
N PRO A 9 6.59 9.80 20.40
CA PRO A 9 5.81 9.68 19.17
C PRO A 9 6.66 9.74 17.89
N ALA A 10 7.88 10.28 17.99
CA ALA A 10 8.88 10.29 16.92
C ALA A 10 9.62 8.96 16.73
N ASP A 11 9.47 8.00 17.66
CA ASP A 11 10.04 6.67 17.49
C ASP A 11 9.33 5.93 16.36
N GLN A 12 10.11 5.26 15.51
CA GLN A 12 9.58 4.49 14.37
C GLN A 12 8.54 3.44 14.79
N ASP A 13 8.63 2.90 16.02
CA ASP A 13 7.69 1.96 16.62
C ASP A 13 6.33 2.58 16.99
N ARG A 14 6.27 3.90 17.16
CA ARG A 14 5.05 4.65 17.48
C ARG A 14 4.33 5.20 16.26
N PHE A 15 4.95 5.13 15.09
CA PHE A 15 4.34 5.53 13.82
C PHE A 15 3.03 4.77 13.58
N ILE A 16 2.11 5.41 12.88
CA ILE A 16 0.83 4.78 12.56
C ILE A 16 1.02 3.75 11.44
N CYS A 17 0.22 2.70 11.44
CA CYS A 17 0.19 1.72 10.36
C CYS A 17 -0.92 2.05 9.37
N ILE A 18 -0.59 2.04 8.09
CA ILE A 18 -1.56 2.04 7.00
C ILE A 18 -1.32 0.79 6.16
N TYR A 19 -2.36 -0.03 6.04
CA TYR A 19 -2.37 -1.18 5.15
C TYR A 19 -3.18 -0.85 3.89
N PRO A 20 -2.82 -1.43 2.73
CA PRO A 20 -3.58 -1.22 1.50
C PRO A 20 -5.07 -1.59 1.61
N ALA A 21 -5.38 -2.63 2.40
CA ALA A 21 -6.75 -3.06 2.67
C ALA A 21 -7.65 -1.96 3.27
N TYR A 22 -7.09 -0.96 3.95
CA TYR A 22 -7.86 0.11 4.57
C TYR A 22 -8.50 1.04 3.54
N LEU A 23 -7.83 1.19 2.39
CA LEU A 23 -8.21 2.11 1.31
C LEU A 23 -8.92 1.40 0.15
N ASN A 24 -8.95 0.07 0.15
CA ASN A 24 -9.47 -0.72 -0.97
C ASN A 24 -11.00 -0.68 -1.01
N ASN A 25 -11.58 -0.27 -2.14
CA ASN A 25 -13.03 -0.22 -2.36
C ASN A 25 -13.67 -1.60 -2.56
N LYS A 26 -12.91 -2.60 -3.00
CA LYS A 26 -13.38 -3.99 -3.17
C LYS A 26 -13.48 -4.75 -1.85
N LYS A 27 -12.98 -4.18 -0.75
CA LYS A 27 -13.05 -4.79 0.59
C LYS A 27 -14.19 -4.19 1.42
N THR A 28 -14.85 -5.06 2.15
CA THR A 28 -15.85 -4.71 3.17
C THR A 28 -15.18 -4.17 4.44
N ILE A 29 -16.01 -3.63 5.36
CA ILE A 29 -15.54 -3.17 6.68
C ILE A 29 -14.96 -4.34 7.49
N ALA A 30 -15.60 -5.52 7.39
CA ALA A 30 -15.16 -6.75 8.03
C ALA A 30 -13.78 -7.19 7.51
N GLU A 31 -13.54 -7.08 6.20
CA GLU A 31 -12.27 -7.42 5.56
C GLU A 31 -11.16 -6.39 5.80
N GLY A 32 -11.48 -5.23 6.39
CA GLY A 32 -10.47 -4.28 6.84
C GLY A 32 -10.62 -2.86 6.32
N ARG A 33 -11.58 -2.56 5.43
CA ARG A 33 -11.79 -1.20 4.93
C ARG A 33 -12.06 -0.23 6.09
N ARG A 34 -11.51 0.98 6.01
CA ARG A 34 -11.64 2.05 7.04
C ARG A 34 -12.23 3.36 6.53
N ILE A 35 -12.32 3.53 5.22
CA ILE A 35 -12.88 4.72 4.56
C ILE A 35 -14.16 4.37 3.79
N PRO A 36 -15.08 5.32 3.55
CA PRO A 36 -16.29 5.07 2.75
C PRO A 36 -15.93 4.67 1.32
N ILE A 37 -16.78 3.84 0.71
CA ILE A 37 -16.55 3.29 -0.65
C ILE A 37 -16.41 4.40 -1.69
N SER A 38 -17.21 5.47 -1.57
CA SER A 38 -17.17 6.63 -2.48
C SER A 38 -15.82 7.35 -2.54
N LYS A 39 -14.99 7.21 -1.49
CA LYS A 39 -13.64 7.79 -1.43
C LYS A 39 -12.54 6.74 -1.52
N ALA A 40 -12.90 5.46 -1.61
CA ALA A 40 -11.96 4.36 -1.63
C ALA A 40 -11.42 4.12 -3.04
N VAL A 41 -10.23 3.54 -3.13
CA VAL A 41 -9.52 3.32 -4.39
C VAL A 41 -9.54 1.83 -4.72
N GLU A 42 -9.55 1.52 -6.01
CA GLU A 42 -9.43 0.15 -6.47
C GLU A 42 -7.99 -0.36 -6.36
N ASN A 43 -7.81 -1.48 -5.65
CA ASN A 43 -6.53 -2.20 -5.53
C ASN A 43 -5.32 -1.28 -5.26
N PRO A 44 -5.34 -0.46 -4.20
CA PRO A 44 -4.20 0.37 -3.83
C PRO A 44 -3.02 -0.53 -3.43
N THR A 45 -1.80 -0.09 -3.73
CA THR A 45 -0.57 -0.77 -3.29
C THR A 45 0.12 0.00 -2.18
N ALA A 46 0.91 -0.69 -1.35
CA ALA A 46 1.65 -0.02 -0.26
C ALA A 46 2.69 0.99 -0.79
N THR A 47 3.26 0.73 -1.98
CA THR A 47 4.18 1.65 -2.65
C THR A 47 3.48 2.95 -3.06
N GLU A 48 2.31 2.87 -3.70
CA GLU A 48 1.55 4.06 -4.06
C GLU A 48 1.19 4.90 -2.83
N ILE A 49 0.82 4.24 -1.73
CA ILE A 49 0.54 4.93 -0.45
C ILE A 49 1.79 5.64 0.09
N GLN A 50 2.96 5.00 0.00
CA GLN A 50 4.22 5.63 0.40
C GLN A 50 4.52 6.85 -0.47
N ASP A 51 4.39 6.72 -1.79
CA ASP A 51 4.74 7.79 -2.74
C ASP A 51 3.88 9.03 -2.51
N VAL A 52 2.56 8.88 -2.35
CA VAL A 52 1.67 10.02 -2.10
C VAL A 52 1.89 10.66 -0.73
N CYS A 53 2.22 9.87 0.30
CA CYS A 53 2.51 10.41 1.63
C CYS A 53 3.90 11.09 1.67
N SER A 54 4.88 10.54 0.97
CA SER A 54 6.22 11.12 0.86
C SER A 54 6.17 12.43 0.06
N ALA A 55 5.41 12.48 -1.03
CA ALA A 55 5.26 13.67 -1.88
C ALA A 55 4.66 14.88 -1.14
N VAL A 56 3.85 14.65 -0.10
CA VAL A 56 3.28 15.72 0.73
C VAL A 56 4.20 16.13 1.89
N GLY A 57 5.35 15.48 2.05
CA GLY A 57 6.32 15.78 3.10
C GLY A 57 6.05 15.11 4.44
N LEU A 58 5.23 14.05 4.48
CA LEU A 58 5.13 13.21 5.69
C LEU A 58 6.36 12.30 5.79
N ASN A 59 6.89 12.16 7.00
CA ASN A 59 7.92 11.16 7.26
C ASN A 59 7.31 9.75 7.23
N VAL A 60 7.64 8.99 6.18
CA VAL A 60 7.08 7.66 5.92
C VAL A 60 8.13 6.66 5.52
N PHE A 61 7.92 5.41 5.92
CA PHE A 61 8.71 4.28 5.43
C PHE A 61 7.83 3.05 5.16
N LEU A 62 8.30 2.21 4.23
CA LEU A 62 7.57 1.06 3.74
C LEU A 62 8.19 -0.24 4.25
N GLU A 63 7.36 -1.03 4.94
CA GLU A 63 7.69 -2.40 5.32
C GLU A 63 7.09 -3.37 4.27
N LYS A 64 7.83 -3.60 3.18
CA LYS A 64 7.37 -4.36 2.00
C LYS A 64 6.84 -5.76 2.30
N ASN A 65 7.43 -6.44 3.28
CA ASN A 65 7.11 -7.85 3.59
C ASN A 65 6.03 -8.04 4.66
N LYS A 66 5.49 -6.96 5.24
CA LYS A 66 4.45 -7.07 6.27
C LYS A 66 3.08 -7.33 5.62
N MET A 67 2.35 -8.28 6.17
CA MET A 67 0.99 -8.61 5.73
C MET A 67 -0.05 -8.10 6.72
N TYR A 68 -1.24 -7.82 6.21
CA TYR A 68 -2.41 -7.53 7.03
C TYR A 68 -3.03 -8.84 7.50
N SER A 69 -3.37 -8.94 8.79
CA SER A 69 -3.85 -10.20 9.37
C SER A 69 -5.13 -10.75 8.74
N ARG A 70 -5.99 -9.88 8.16
CA ARG A 70 -7.21 -10.30 7.47
C ARG A 70 -7.03 -10.46 5.96
N GLU A 71 -5.84 -10.18 5.44
CA GLU A 71 -5.55 -10.38 4.02
C GLU A 71 -5.18 -11.85 3.79
N TRP A 72 -6.02 -12.55 3.03
CA TRP A 72 -5.78 -13.95 2.69
C TRP A 72 -4.85 -14.08 1.49
N ASN A 73 -4.89 -13.12 0.56
CA ASN A 73 -4.09 -13.16 -0.64
C ASN A 73 -2.61 -12.82 -0.33
N ARG A 74 -1.71 -13.74 -0.68
CA ARG A 74 -0.27 -13.62 -0.44
C ARG A 74 0.50 -13.04 -1.61
N ASP A 75 -0.13 -12.54 -2.65
CA ASP A 75 0.56 -11.93 -3.79
C ASP A 75 1.29 -10.66 -3.37
N VAL A 76 2.38 -10.34 -4.08
CA VAL A 76 3.25 -9.19 -3.79
C VAL A 76 2.46 -7.87 -3.77
N GLN A 77 1.42 -7.74 -4.59
CA GLN A 77 0.58 -6.54 -4.68
C GLN A 77 -0.22 -6.22 -3.41
N TYR A 78 -0.57 -7.24 -2.61
CA TYR A 78 -1.35 -7.09 -1.36
C TYR A 78 -0.47 -7.03 -0.12
N ARG A 79 0.84 -7.27 -0.28
CA ARG A 79 1.82 -7.14 0.80
C ARG A 79 2.24 -5.68 0.95
N GLY A 80 2.64 -5.35 2.17
CA GLY A 80 3.22 -4.06 2.51
C GLY A 80 2.44 -3.37 3.62
N ARG A 81 3.19 -2.66 4.46
CA ARG A 81 2.66 -1.78 5.49
C ARG A 81 3.42 -0.46 5.44
N VAL A 82 2.68 0.64 5.39
CA VAL A 82 3.26 1.98 5.44
C VAL A 82 3.22 2.47 6.87
N ARG A 83 4.37 2.94 7.36
CA ARG A 83 4.52 3.57 8.66
C ARG A 83 4.61 5.08 8.46
N VAL A 84 3.78 5.83 9.17
CA VAL A 84 3.68 7.30 9.02
C VAL A 84 3.86 7.96 10.37
N GLN A 85 4.74 8.98 10.42
CA GLN A 85 4.85 9.85 11.57
C GLN A 85 3.73 10.89 11.56
N LEU A 86 2.92 10.93 12.61
CA LEU A 86 1.92 12.00 12.79
C LEU A 86 2.38 13.09 13.75
N LYS A 87 3.21 12.72 14.73
CA LYS A 87 3.61 13.59 15.82
C LYS A 87 5.12 13.66 15.94
N GLN A 88 5.61 14.82 16.32
CA GLN A 88 6.99 15.05 16.68
C GLN A 88 7.26 14.56 18.12
N GLU A 89 8.51 14.69 18.56
CA GLU A 89 8.93 14.26 19.90
C GLU A 89 8.24 15.07 21.02
N ASP A 90 7.98 16.36 20.77
CA ASP A 90 7.23 17.26 21.65
C ASP A 90 5.71 16.97 21.70
N GLY A 91 5.22 16.03 20.88
CA GLY A 91 3.80 15.67 20.78
C GLY A 91 2.98 16.56 19.84
N SER A 92 3.56 17.60 19.26
CA SER A 92 2.95 18.42 18.21
C SER A 92 2.75 17.61 16.92
N LEU A 93 1.82 18.04 16.06
CA LEU A 93 1.59 17.39 14.77
C LEU A 93 2.70 17.74 13.79
N CYS A 94 3.20 16.76 13.02
CA CYS A 94 4.18 17.01 11.96
C CYS A 94 3.63 17.94 10.88
N LEU A 95 2.36 17.72 10.49
CA LEU A 95 1.64 18.57 9.54
C LEU A 95 0.22 18.80 10.06
N VAL A 96 -0.18 20.08 10.16
CA VAL A 96 -1.51 20.49 10.67
C VAL A 96 -2.67 19.93 9.85
N GLN A 97 -2.45 19.69 8.56
CA GLN A 97 -3.44 19.08 7.66
C GLN A 97 -3.73 17.60 7.98
N PHE A 98 -2.86 16.94 8.76
CA PHE A 98 -2.97 15.53 9.10
C PHE A 98 -3.08 15.29 10.62
N PRO A 99 -4.19 15.70 11.25
CA PRO A 99 -4.39 15.50 12.68
C PRO A 99 -4.66 14.03 13.06
N SER A 100 -5.07 13.19 12.11
CA SER A 100 -5.52 11.83 12.38
C SER A 100 -5.06 10.79 11.35
N ARG A 101 -5.15 9.51 11.73
CA ARG A 101 -4.96 8.40 10.78
C ARG A 101 -5.95 8.48 9.62
N LYS A 102 -7.18 8.91 9.90
CA LYS A 102 -8.26 8.98 8.91
C LYS A 102 -8.00 10.07 7.88
N SER A 103 -7.46 11.22 8.27
CA SER A 103 -7.09 12.29 7.32
C SER A 103 -6.00 11.83 6.36
N VAL A 104 -4.97 11.11 6.84
CA VAL A 104 -3.93 10.53 5.97
C VAL A 104 -4.52 9.51 5.00
N MET A 105 -5.38 8.61 5.50
CA MET A 105 -6.04 7.61 4.66
C MET A 105 -6.91 8.24 3.55
N LEU A 106 -7.70 9.27 3.88
CA LEU A 106 -8.54 9.96 2.91
C LEU A 106 -7.71 10.70 1.86
N TYR A 107 -6.64 11.38 2.29
CA TYR A 107 -5.72 12.07 1.38
C TYR A 107 -5.03 11.09 0.43
N ALA A 108 -4.48 9.98 0.96
CA ALA A 108 -3.86 8.97 0.12
C ALA A 108 -4.86 8.41 -0.91
N ALA A 109 -6.10 8.14 -0.49
CA ALA A 109 -7.13 7.64 -1.40
C ALA A 109 -7.52 8.66 -2.48
N GLU A 110 -7.48 9.96 -2.19
CA GLU A 110 -7.73 11.01 -3.19
C GLU A 110 -6.58 11.16 -4.19
N MET A 111 -5.34 10.98 -3.73
CA MET A 111 -4.15 11.24 -4.55
C MET A 111 -3.69 10.05 -5.39
N ILE A 112 -3.93 8.81 -4.94
CA ILE A 112 -3.51 7.60 -5.68
C ILE A 112 -4.05 7.56 -7.11
N PRO A 113 -5.35 7.84 -7.39
CA PRO A 113 -5.86 7.86 -8.76
C PRO A 113 -5.19 8.91 -9.67
N LYS A 114 -4.63 9.97 -9.08
CA LYS A 114 -3.95 11.07 -9.80
C LYS A 114 -2.49 10.74 -10.13
N LEU A 115 -1.95 9.60 -9.66
CA LEU A 115 -0.58 9.19 -9.97
C LEU A 115 -0.41 8.88 -11.46
N LYS A 116 0.71 9.32 -12.04
CA LYS A 116 1.05 9.08 -13.45
C LYS A 116 1.03 7.60 -13.83
N THR A 117 1.45 6.74 -12.89
CA THR A 117 1.45 5.27 -13.04
C THR A 117 0.05 4.68 -13.21
N ARG A 118 -0.98 5.34 -12.67
CA ARG A 118 -2.40 4.94 -12.82
C ARG A 118 -3.00 5.52 -14.08
N THR A 119 -2.76 6.81 -14.35
CA THR A 119 -3.36 7.49 -15.49
C THR A 119 -2.88 6.94 -16.84
N GLN A 120 -1.63 6.48 -16.92
CA GLN A 120 -1.09 5.85 -18.13
C GLN A 120 -1.65 4.43 -18.40
N LYS A 121 -2.07 3.69 -17.38
CA LYS A 121 -2.66 2.34 -17.57
C LYS A 121 -4.03 2.38 -18.26
N THR A 122 -4.76 3.48 -18.15
CA THR A 122 -6.03 3.70 -18.86
C THR A 122 -5.86 3.95 -20.37
N GLY A 123 -4.62 4.08 -20.88
CA GLY A 123 -4.31 4.24 -22.31
C GLY A 123 -3.77 3.00 -23.01
N GLY A 124 -3.66 1.86 -22.31
CA GLY A 124 -3.12 0.61 -22.86
C GLY A 124 -4.12 -0.52 -22.66
N ALA A 125 -4.70 -0.98 -23.77
CA ALA A 125 -5.62 -2.10 -23.82
C ALA A 125 -5.08 -3.35 -23.12
N ASP A 126 -6.04 -4.08 -22.55
CA ASP A 126 -6.03 -5.51 -22.22
C ASP A 126 -4.90 -6.32 -22.87
N GLN A 127 -3.89 -6.73 -22.10
CA GLN A 127 -3.14 -7.97 -22.31
C GLN A 127 -2.60 -8.48 -20.97
N SER A 128 -3.37 -9.34 -20.28
CA SER A 128 -2.77 -10.44 -19.51
C SER A 128 -3.80 -11.52 -19.21
N LEU A 129 -4.30 -12.15 -20.27
CA LEU A 129 -4.84 -13.50 -20.21
C LEU A 129 -4.25 -14.28 -21.39
N GLN A 130 -3.13 -14.98 -21.18
CA GLN A 130 -3.09 -16.42 -21.45
C GLN A 130 -1.86 -17.07 -20.81
N GLN A 131 -2.20 -18.03 -19.96
CA GLN A 131 -1.39 -19.05 -19.32
C GLN A 131 -1.12 -20.19 -20.33
N GLY A 132 0.01 -20.90 -20.22
CA GLY A 132 0.06 -22.28 -20.75
C GLY A 132 1.40 -22.78 -21.30
N GLU A 133 2.03 -23.60 -20.46
CA GLU A 133 3.04 -24.64 -20.71
C GLU A 133 3.12 -25.28 -22.12
N GLY A 134 4.32 -25.72 -22.50
CA GLY A 134 4.48 -26.60 -23.67
C GLY A 134 5.91 -27.07 -23.93
N SER A 135 6.47 -27.92 -23.06
CA SER A 135 7.63 -28.76 -23.37
C SER A 135 7.43 -29.54 -24.67
N LYS A 136 8.34 -29.43 -25.65
CA LYS A 136 8.52 -30.47 -26.69
C LYS A 136 9.99 -30.69 -27.07
N LYS A 137 10.45 -31.85 -26.62
CA LYS A 137 11.66 -32.59 -26.97
C LYS A 137 11.44 -33.33 -28.30
N GLY A 138 12.48 -33.42 -29.13
CA GLY A 138 12.58 -34.31 -30.30
C GLY A 138 12.77 -33.55 -31.62
N LYS A 139 13.46 -34.05 -32.64
CA LYS A 139 14.13 -35.33 -32.89
C LYS A 139 15.00 -35.09 -34.14
N GLY A 140 16.20 -35.65 -34.19
CA GLY A 140 17.16 -35.37 -35.27
C GLY A 140 16.71 -35.76 -36.67
N LYS A 141 17.42 -35.22 -37.68
CA LYS A 141 17.51 -35.84 -39.01
C LYS A 141 18.85 -35.49 -39.67
N LYS A 142 19.60 -36.54 -39.94
CA LYS A 142 20.84 -36.62 -40.74
C LYS A 142 20.45 -36.96 -42.19
N LYS A 143 21.32 -36.55 -43.13
CA LYS A 143 21.43 -36.93 -44.57
C LYS A 143 20.43 -36.29 -45.55
N LYS A 144 20.96 -35.60 -46.57
CA LYS A 144 21.58 -36.22 -47.74
C LYS A 144 22.81 -35.43 -48.15
#